data_AF-A0A0D2MDQ3-F1
#
_entry.id   AF-A0A0D2MDQ3-F1
#
_cell.length_a   1.000
_cell.length_b   1.000
_cell.length_c   1.000
_cell.angle_alpha   90.00
_cell.angle_beta   90.00
_cell.angle_gamma   90.00
#
_symmetry.space_group_name_H-M   'P 1'
#
loop_
_entity.id
_entity.type
_entity.pdbx_description
1 polymer ?
#
loop_
_entity_poly.entity_id
_entity_poly.type
_entity_poly.pdbx_seq_one_letter_code
_entity_poly.pdbx_strand_id
1 'polypeptide(L)'
;MGASEEDAVLRQILAVTLNPDNAKGSVGDAPIVYLEALAKELSEEAPGSGPPLMTHATLDRVIVSRLIESPPSSYPQPPLHYLLGCYARATDQLRAAAAAARLDVDAKQRLQALVLEARAQVVQYACLLLSASGVVPEVGVLPCWQAAMGVVLVVAAAAAAAAVMVVVVAGPAAAERGARQLADALLVAHGARAEGGAVALPHGFLEELAAKCDGLEAVLRPVASELAARVQACSPLGDYAAPLAAVRQLVSVEPIAQALVALPTFLPDLKAYSGRALQLSGSSWLGPCFSVSVLPDQLIKQQPSILTECFANPEQRRQSDLVRAMASLRLTSKHIVGELHALVKALLGKGTREAALTWLAGALEGNAERGKMRPNIQAAASDGLFSNLGCVMLQLCAPFLDPAAPLFWKRVDVRYIHQGRLSFAEDTKLAASADEEKQWLQKQQEQQEQQHQQRPEFHFVCESFFMALKTLHLGLVRLIDR
;
A
#
# COMPACT_ATOMS: atom_id res chain seq x y z
N MET A 1 -7.34 37.00 -15.16
CA MET A 1 -5.98 36.47 -15.21
C MET A 1 -5.51 36.61 -16.64
N GLY A 2 -4.36 37.24 -16.86
CA GLY A 2 -3.80 37.36 -18.21
C GLY A 2 -3.01 36.11 -18.60
N ALA A 3 -2.85 35.82 -19.89
CA ALA A 3 -2.10 34.66 -20.38
C ALA A 3 -0.66 34.58 -19.82
N SER A 4 -0.03 35.73 -19.55
CA SER A 4 1.31 35.79 -18.93
C SER A 4 1.31 35.34 -17.47
N GLU A 5 0.22 35.53 -16.74
CA GLU A 5 0.10 35.08 -15.33
C GLU A 5 -0.14 33.57 -15.28
N GLU A 6 -0.97 33.04 -16.20
CA GLU A 6 -1.19 31.60 -16.33
C GLU A 6 0.12 30.88 -16.64
N ASP A 7 0.88 31.39 -17.59
CA ASP A 7 2.16 30.83 -17.99
C ASP A 7 3.17 30.80 -16.84
N ALA A 8 3.23 31.87 -16.04
CA ALA A 8 4.08 31.92 -14.86
C ALA A 8 3.70 30.84 -13.83
N VAL A 9 2.40 30.65 -13.57
CA VAL A 9 1.90 29.66 -12.60
C VAL A 9 2.13 28.23 -13.10
N LEU A 10 1.78 27.95 -14.36
CA LEU A 10 1.98 26.64 -14.96
C LEU A 10 3.46 26.27 -15.04
N ARG A 11 4.35 27.25 -15.27
CA ARG A 11 5.81 27.06 -15.21
C ARG A 11 6.27 26.63 -13.82
N GLN A 12 5.72 27.23 -12.76
CA GLN A 12 6.04 26.83 -11.39
C GLN A 12 5.53 25.42 -11.06
N ILE A 13 4.40 25.00 -11.64
CA ILE A 13 3.86 23.65 -11.40
C ILE A 13 4.63 22.60 -12.19
N LEU A 14 4.81 22.80 -13.49
CA LEU A 14 5.38 21.81 -14.40
C LEU A 14 6.92 21.88 -14.49
N ALA A 15 7.56 22.95 -14.03
CA ALA A 15 9.00 23.18 -14.24
C ALA A 15 9.39 23.07 -15.73
N VAL A 16 8.56 23.68 -16.59
CA VAL A 16 8.69 23.66 -18.04
C VAL A 16 8.43 25.04 -18.60
N THR A 17 9.06 25.41 -19.71
CA THR A 17 8.77 26.65 -20.44
C THR A 17 8.71 26.44 -21.95
N LEU A 18 7.90 27.26 -22.62
CA LEU A 18 7.84 27.39 -24.07
C LEU A 18 8.65 28.58 -24.60
N ASN A 19 9.31 29.33 -23.71
CA ASN A 19 10.14 30.47 -24.07
C ASN A 19 11.60 30.21 -23.62
N PRO A 20 12.58 30.23 -24.54
CA PRO A 20 13.98 29.91 -24.23
C PRO A 20 14.60 30.83 -23.17
N ASP A 21 14.15 32.08 -23.05
CA ASP A 21 14.70 33.03 -22.07
C ASP A 21 14.43 32.62 -20.63
N ASN A 22 13.33 31.89 -20.41
CA ASN A 22 12.90 31.43 -19.09
C ASN A 22 13.54 30.08 -18.69
N ALA A 23 14.35 29.47 -19.55
CA ALA A 23 14.92 28.13 -19.35
C ALA A 23 16.13 28.09 -18.39
N LYS A 24 16.64 29.24 -17.96
CA LYS A 24 17.89 29.35 -17.17
C LYS A 24 17.72 29.14 -15.65
N GLY A 25 16.53 28.74 -15.19
CA GLY A 25 16.20 28.63 -13.76
C GLY A 25 15.80 27.22 -13.30
N SER A 26 15.49 27.10 -12.01
CA SER A 26 14.88 25.92 -11.40
C SER A 26 13.66 26.32 -10.56
N VAL A 27 12.75 25.37 -10.37
CA VAL A 27 11.65 25.48 -9.40
C VAL A 27 11.94 24.52 -8.25
N GLY A 28 12.50 25.06 -7.18
CA GLY A 28 13.12 24.23 -6.13
C GLY A 28 14.27 23.41 -6.74
N ASP A 29 14.21 22.09 -6.54
CA ASP A 29 15.21 21.15 -7.05
C ASP A 29 14.99 20.77 -8.53
N ALA A 30 13.84 21.11 -9.12
CA ALA A 30 13.50 20.74 -10.50
C ALA A 30 14.00 21.80 -11.50
N PRO A 31 14.90 21.48 -12.45
CA PRO A 31 15.32 22.43 -13.49
C PRO A 31 14.18 22.73 -14.46
N ILE A 32 14.09 23.98 -14.92
CA ILE A 32 13.08 24.38 -15.91
C ILE A 32 13.50 23.86 -17.29
N VAL A 33 12.70 22.99 -17.88
CA VAL A 33 12.98 22.39 -19.20
C VAL A 33 12.30 23.20 -20.31
N TYR A 34 13.03 23.50 -21.37
CA TYR A 34 12.48 24.14 -22.57
C TYR A 34 11.98 23.08 -23.55
N LEU A 35 10.67 23.07 -23.84
CA LEU A 35 10.07 22.16 -24.83
C LEU A 35 10.19 22.75 -26.23
N GLU A 36 11.37 22.59 -26.84
CA GLU A 36 11.67 23.21 -28.14
C GLU A 36 10.73 22.74 -29.26
N ALA A 37 10.41 21.43 -29.29
CA ALA A 37 9.56 20.86 -30.33
C ALA A 37 8.13 21.41 -30.26
N LEU A 38 7.53 21.42 -29.06
CA LEU A 38 6.18 21.95 -28.85
C LEU A 38 6.12 23.47 -29.06
N ALA A 39 7.17 24.20 -28.67
CA ALA A 39 7.23 25.64 -28.90
C ALA A 39 7.23 25.99 -30.40
N LYS A 40 7.94 25.21 -31.24
CA LYS A 40 7.91 25.38 -32.70
C LYS A 40 6.53 25.09 -33.28
N GLU A 41 5.92 23.97 -32.90
CA GLU A 41 4.58 23.55 -33.34
C GLU A 41 3.52 24.64 -33.04
N LEU A 42 3.50 25.17 -31.81
CA LEU A 42 2.58 26.24 -31.42
C LEU A 42 2.85 27.58 -32.13
N SER A 43 4.11 27.86 -32.46
CA SER A 43 4.48 29.08 -33.21
C SER A 43 4.06 29.00 -34.68
N GLU A 44 4.05 27.80 -35.26
CA GLU A 44 3.57 27.54 -36.63
C GLU A 44 2.04 27.63 -36.73
N GLU A 45 1.30 27.24 -35.69
CA GLU A 45 -0.16 27.35 -35.61
C GLU A 45 -0.65 28.82 -35.51
N ALA A 46 0.15 29.70 -34.90
CA ALA A 46 -0.21 31.11 -34.68
C ALA A 46 0.92 32.08 -35.10
N PRO A 47 1.22 32.18 -36.40
CA PRO A 47 2.32 32.99 -36.90
C PRO A 47 2.10 34.49 -36.62
N GLY A 48 3.07 35.11 -35.95
CA GLY A 48 3.08 36.56 -35.67
C GLY A 48 2.62 36.98 -34.27
N SER A 49 2.16 36.04 -33.44
CA SER A 49 2.15 36.23 -31.99
C SER A 49 3.57 35.99 -31.45
N GLY A 50 3.96 36.60 -30.33
CA GLY A 50 5.30 36.44 -29.75
C GLY A 50 5.62 34.99 -29.31
N PRO A 51 6.62 34.77 -28.45
CA PRO A 51 6.89 33.41 -27.97
C PRO A 51 5.63 32.79 -27.34
N PRO A 52 5.31 31.52 -27.63
CA PRO A 52 4.08 30.88 -27.16
C PRO A 52 4.06 30.82 -25.63
N LEU A 53 2.88 31.07 -25.06
CA LEU A 53 2.65 31.06 -23.61
C LEU A 53 1.85 29.82 -23.23
N MET A 54 2.18 29.22 -22.08
CA MET A 54 1.39 28.15 -21.50
C MET A 54 0.09 28.71 -20.97
N THR A 55 -1.01 28.23 -21.53
CA THR A 55 -2.37 28.50 -21.08
C THR A 55 -3.05 27.20 -20.72
N HIS A 56 -4.22 27.28 -20.09
CA HIS A 56 -5.10 26.13 -19.89
C HIS A 56 -5.32 25.31 -21.18
N ALA A 57 -5.48 25.96 -22.35
CA ALA A 57 -5.73 25.25 -23.61
C ALA A 57 -4.55 24.38 -24.08
N THR A 58 -3.33 24.78 -23.72
CA THR A 58 -2.09 24.08 -24.10
C THR A 58 -1.62 23.07 -23.05
N LEU A 59 -2.26 23.02 -21.88
CA LEU A 59 -1.78 22.32 -20.70
C LEU A 59 -1.58 20.81 -20.93
N ASP A 60 -2.54 20.19 -21.62
CA ASP A 60 -2.50 18.77 -21.99
C ASP A 60 -1.28 18.46 -22.89
N ARG A 61 -1.09 19.25 -23.94
CA ARG A 61 0.05 19.13 -24.88
C ARG A 61 1.39 19.31 -24.16
N VAL A 62 1.48 20.26 -23.22
CA VAL A 62 2.69 20.50 -22.42
C VAL A 62 3.02 19.31 -21.53
N ILE A 63 2.03 18.74 -20.83
CA ILE A 63 2.25 17.55 -19.98
C ILE A 63 2.71 16.38 -20.84
N VAL A 64 2.02 16.09 -21.94
CA VAL A 64 2.37 14.99 -22.85
C VAL A 64 3.77 15.16 -23.43
N SER A 65 4.07 16.35 -23.98
CA SER A 65 5.38 16.65 -24.55
C SER A 65 6.50 16.46 -23.51
N ARG A 66 6.30 16.92 -22.28
CA ARG A 66 7.29 16.72 -21.21
C ARG A 66 7.45 15.26 -20.79
N LEU A 67 6.38 14.45 -20.80
CA LEU A 67 6.44 13.02 -20.48
C LEU A 67 7.12 12.19 -21.58
N ILE A 68 7.11 12.67 -22.83
CA ILE A 68 7.79 12.05 -23.98
C ILE A 68 9.27 12.42 -24.00
N GLU A 69 9.61 13.67 -23.65
CA GLU A 69 11.01 14.12 -23.61
C GLU A 69 11.82 13.40 -22.53
N SER A 70 13.05 13.03 -22.89
CA SER A 70 13.98 12.41 -21.94
C SER A 70 14.26 13.36 -20.79
N PRO A 71 14.25 12.88 -19.53
CA PRO A 71 14.53 13.74 -18.39
C PRO A 71 15.97 14.29 -18.48
N PRO A 72 16.20 15.54 -18.03
CA PRO A 72 17.54 16.12 -18.04
C PRO A 72 18.48 15.31 -17.14
N SER A 73 19.75 15.22 -17.53
CA SER A 73 20.76 14.42 -16.81
C SER A 73 20.98 14.88 -15.37
N SER A 74 20.77 16.17 -15.08
CA SER A 74 20.81 16.75 -13.74
C SER A 74 19.64 16.36 -12.86
N TYR A 75 18.53 15.88 -13.44
CA TYR A 75 17.30 15.54 -12.75
C TYR A 75 16.60 14.36 -13.45
N PRO A 76 17.17 13.14 -13.33
CA PRO A 76 16.76 11.96 -14.08
C PRO A 76 15.50 11.32 -13.47
N GLN A 77 14.39 12.06 -13.44
CA GLN A 77 13.14 11.57 -12.85
C GLN A 77 12.35 10.69 -13.81
N PRO A 78 11.89 9.50 -13.34
CA PRO A 78 10.86 8.74 -14.04
C PRO A 78 9.57 9.55 -14.22
N PRO A 79 8.78 9.28 -15.27
CA PRO A 79 7.54 10.00 -15.56
C PRO A 79 6.58 10.13 -14.37
N LEU A 80 6.34 9.05 -13.61
CA LEU A 80 5.46 9.13 -12.43
C LEU A 80 6.02 10.07 -11.36
N HIS A 81 7.31 9.98 -11.04
CA HIS A 81 7.91 10.83 -10.00
C HIS A 81 7.97 12.30 -10.42
N TYR A 82 8.12 12.60 -11.71
CA TYR A 82 7.93 13.94 -12.23
C TYR A 82 6.50 14.46 -11.96
N LEU A 83 5.47 13.65 -12.26
CA LEU A 83 4.07 14.01 -11.98
C LEU A 83 3.80 14.19 -10.48
N LEU A 84 4.38 13.35 -9.61
CA LEU A 84 4.30 13.53 -8.16
C LEU A 84 4.93 14.87 -7.73
N GLY A 85 6.07 15.23 -8.31
CA GLY A 85 6.69 16.54 -8.12
C GLY A 85 5.79 17.69 -8.59
N CYS A 86 5.13 17.55 -9.74
CA CYS A 86 4.14 18.52 -10.22
C CYS A 86 2.97 18.66 -9.26
N TYR A 87 2.45 17.55 -8.73
CA TYR A 87 1.37 17.55 -7.75
C TYR A 87 1.76 18.27 -6.45
N ALA A 88 2.98 18.01 -5.94
CA ALA A 88 3.50 18.70 -4.76
C ALA A 88 3.58 20.21 -5.00
N ARG A 89 4.18 20.63 -6.12
CA ARG A 89 4.28 22.05 -6.49
C ARG A 89 2.91 22.71 -6.70
N ALA A 90 1.95 22.01 -7.31
CA ALA A 90 0.57 22.51 -7.43
C ALA A 90 -0.07 22.71 -6.05
N THR A 91 0.15 21.80 -5.11
CA THR A 91 -0.35 21.91 -3.73
C THR A 91 0.28 23.09 -2.99
N ASP A 92 1.55 23.38 -3.24
CA ASP A 92 2.24 24.56 -2.71
C ASP A 92 1.68 25.85 -3.33
N GLN A 93 1.41 25.86 -4.64
CA GLN A 93 0.76 26.99 -5.32
C GLN A 93 -0.65 27.25 -4.80
N LEU A 94 -1.45 26.22 -4.49
CA LEU A 94 -2.76 26.40 -3.86
C LEU A 94 -2.66 27.06 -2.48
N ARG A 95 -1.69 26.62 -1.67
CA ARG A 95 -1.43 27.21 -0.35
C ARG A 95 -0.97 28.66 -0.48
N ALA A 96 -0.06 28.95 -1.41
CA ALA A 96 0.41 30.30 -1.70
C ALA A 96 -0.73 31.21 -2.18
N ALA A 97 -1.57 30.74 -3.10
CA ALA A 97 -2.73 31.46 -3.61
C ALA A 97 -3.74 31.78 -2.49
N ALA A 98 -4.01 30.82 -1.59
CA ALA A 98 -4.88 31.03 -0.44
C ALA A 98 -4.32 32.10 0.52
N ALA A 99 -3.00 32.10 0.77
CA ALA A 99 -2.32 33.01 1.68
C ALA A 99 -2.06 34.42 1.09
N ALA A 100 -2.20 34.61 -0.22
CA ALA A 100 -1.84 35.84 -0.90
C ALA A 100 -2.75 37.03 -0.51
N ALA A 101 -2.37 37.83 0.48
CA ALA A 101 -3.19 38.95 0.97
C ALA A 101 -3.44 40.07 -0.08
N ARG A 102 -2.61 40.16 -1.12
CA ARG A 102 -2.62 41.23 -2.13
C ARG A 102 -3.56 40.98 -3.31
N LEU A 103 -4.03 39.74 -3.50
CA LEU A 103 -4.96 39.39 -4.57
C LEU A 103 -6.41 39.63 -4.12
N ASP A 104 -7.24 40.12 -5.02
CA ASP A 104 -8.69 40.18 -4.81
C ASP A 104 -9.28 38.75 -4.74
N VAL A 105 -10.51 38.65 -4.21
CA VAL A 105 -11.16 37.34 -4.03
C VAL A 105 -11.36 36.63 -5.38
N ASP A 106 -11.71 37.38 -6.42
CA ASP A 106 -11.99 36.83 -7.75
C ASP A 106 -10.71 36.38 -8.48
N ALA A 107 -9.57 37.07 -8.35
CA ALA A 107 -8.31 36.56 -8.90
C ALA A 107 -7.79 35.37 -8.10
N LYS A 108 -7.98 35.33 -6.77
CA LYS A 108 -7.67 34.14 -5.97
C LYS A 108 -8.44 32.92 -6.45
N GLN A 109 -9.75 33.05 -6.65
CA GLN A 109 -10.59 31.97 -7.14
C GLN A 109 -10.17 31.52 -8.54
N ARG A 110 -9.88 32.46 -9.46
CA ARG A 110 -9.39 32.14 -10.81
C ARG A 110 -8.04 31.42 -10.79
N LEU A 111 -7.11 31.87 -9.96
CA LEU A 111 -5.81 31.22 -9.77
C LEU A 111 -5.98 29.81 -9.18
N GLN A 112 -6.78 29.67 -8.13
CA GLN A 112 -7.07 28.37 -7.52
C GLN A 112 -7.72 27.41 -8.51
N ALA A 113 -8.64 27.88 -9.35
CA ALA A 113 -9.27 27.07 -10.38
C ALA A 113 -8.24 26.52 -11.39
N LEU A 114 -7.35 27.38 -11.91
CA LEU A 114 -6.28 26.94 -12.82
C LEU A 114 -5.35 25.90 -12.17
N VAL A 115 -4.94 26.14 -10.92
CA VAL A 115 -4.03 25.23 -10.22
C VAL A 115 -4.72 23.89 -9.91
N LEU A 116 -6.00 23.91 -9.51
CA LEU A 116 -6.79 22.70 -9.28
C LEU A 116 -6.96 21.88 -10.56
N GLU A 117 -7.16 22.55 -11.69
CA GLU A 117 -7.25 21.90 -12.99
C GLU A 117 -5.93 21.25 -13.40
N ALA A 118 -4.82 21.99 -13.29
CA ALA A 118 -3.49 21.45 -13.59
C ALA A 118 -3.16 20.24 -12.71
N ARG A 119 -3.50 20.32 -11.41
CA ARG A 119 -3.35 19.20 -10.48
C ARG A 119 -4.24 18.02 -10.89
N ALA A 120 -5.48 18.28 -11.28
CA ALA A 120 -6.44 17.27 -11.72
C ALA A 120 -5.96 16.52 -12.98
N GLN A 121 -5.34 17.20 -13.94
CA GLN A 121 -4.75 16.60 -15.13
C GLN A 121 -3.47 15.82 -14.81
N VAL A 122 -2.61 16.33 -13.91
CA VAL A 122 -1.43 15.60 -13.42
C VAL A 122 -1.83 14.25 -12.79
N VAL A 123 -2.88 14.22 -11.96
CA VAL A 123 -3.39 12.97 -11.39
C VAL A 123 -3.93 12.04 -12.47
N GLN A 124 -4.65 12.56 -13.47
CA GLN A 124 -5.16 11.74 -14.58
C GLN A 124 -4.04 11.05 -15.36
N TYR A 125 -2.96 11.78 -15.70
CA TYR A 125 -1.80 11.17 -16.34
C TYR A 125 -1.07 10.17 -15.43
N ALA A 126 -1.04 10.41 -14.11
CA ALA A 126 -0.50 9.44 -13.18
C ALA A 126 -1.35 8.15 -13.14
N CYS A 127 -2.68 8.25 -13.17
CA CYS A 127 -3.57 7.10 -13.30
C CYS A 127 -3.25 6.31 -14.58
N LEU A 128 -3.12 6.99 -15.72
CA LEU A 128 -2.80 6.34 -17.01
C LEU A 128 -1.46 5.58 -16.94
N LEU A 129 -0.43 6.17 -16.35
CA LEU A 129 0.87 5.51 -16.18
C LEU A 129 0.82 4.30 -15.24
N LEU A 130 -0.02 4.35 -14.21
CA LEU A 130 -0.13 3.30 -13.20
C LEU A 130 -1.01 2.14 -13.67
N SER A 131 -2.13 2.42 -14.33
CA SER A 131 -3.10 1.42 -14.79
C SER A 131 -2.67 0.68 -16.05
N ALA A 132 -1.69 1.20 -16.80
CA ALA A 132 -1.15 0.58 -18.00
C ALA A 132 -0.23 -0.64 -17.71
N SER A 133 -0.59 -1.52 -16.77
CA SER A 133 0.11 -2.79 -16.59
C SER A 133 -0.29 -3.78 -17.71
N GLY A 134 0.31 -3.63 -18.89
CA GLY A 134 0.51 -4.75 -19.83
C GLY A 134 -0.45 -4.92 -21.02
N VAL A 135 -1.06 -3.85 -21.55
CA VAL A 135 -1.50 -3.85 -22.96
C VAL A 135 -0.81 -2.73 -23.71
N VAL A 136 0.44 -2.98 -24.09
CA VAL A 136 0.81 -2.86 -25.49
C VAL A 136 0.45 -4.23 -26.08
N PRO A 137 -0.32 -4.36 -27.17
CA PRO A 137 -0.39 -5.66 -27.84
C PRO A 137 1.04 -6.09 -28.15
N GLU A 138 1.45 -7.25 -27.64
CA GLU A 138 2.67 -7.90 -28.10
C GLU A 138 2.56 -8.04 -29.62
N VAL A 139 3.28 -7.21 -30.37
CA VAL A 139 3.71 -7.63 -31.70
C VAL A 139 4.99 -8.39 -31.45
N GLY A 140 4.94 -9.68 -31.81
CA GLY A 140 5.99 -10.65 -31.55
C GLY A 140 7.39 -10.13 -31.83
N VAL A 141 8.31 -10.62 -31.00
CA VAL A 141 9.76 -10.54 -31.15
C VAL A 141 10.17 -10.58 -32.63
N LEU A 142 10.75 -9.48 -33.12
CA LEU A 142 11.68 -9.53 -34.25
C LEU A 142 13.04 -9.04 -33.74
N PRO A 143 14.11 -9.86 -33.88
CA PRO A 143 15.42 -9.57 -33.32
C PRO A 143 16.21 -8.64 -34.25
N CYS A 144 16.18 -7.36 -33.94
CA CYS A 144 17.09 -6.27 -34.31
C CYS A 144 16.31 -5.03 -33.83
N TRP A 145 16.85 -4.01 -33.17
CA TRP A 145 17.94 -3.15 -33.58
C TRP A 145 18.47 -2.47 -32.30
N GLN A 146 19.75 -2.62 -32.05
CA GLN A 146 20.51 -1.60 -31.33
C GLN A 146 20.71 -0.41 -32.27
N ALA A 147 20.72 0.79 -31.68
CA ALA A 147 21.13 2.06 -32.24
C ALA A 147 20.10 2.85 -33.08
N ALA A 148 20.09 4.15 -32.76
CA ALA A 148 19.52 5.28 -33.50
C ALA A 148 18.01 5.59 -33.32
N MET A 149 17.83 6.87 -32.98
CA MET A 149 16.63 7.71 -32.92
C MET A 149 15.42 7.32 -33.79
N GLY A 150 14.22 7.59 -33.27
CA GLY A 150 13.01 7.73 -34.09
C GLY A 150 11.72 7.49 -33.30
N VAL A 151 11.03 8.58 -32.95
CA VAL A 151 9.65 8.58 -32.43
C VAL A 151 8.72 8.01 -33.52
N VAL A 152 7.92 7.00 -33.21
CA VAL A 152 6.81 6.57 -34.07
C VAL A 152 5.50 6.99 -33.43
N LEU A 153 4.91 8.04 -34.00
CA LEU A 153 3.53 8.45 -33.77
C LEU A 153 2.63 7.61 -34.68
N VAL A 154 1.85 6.67 -34.13
CA VAL A 154 0.76 6.03 -34.90
C VAL A 154 -0.54 6.73 -34.54
N VAL A 155 -0.96 7.67 -35.40
CA VAL A 155 -2.33 8.18 -35.40
C VAL A 155 -3.17 7.20 -36.22
N ALA A 156 -3.89 6.30 -35.54
CA ALA A 156 -4.94 5.53 -36.18
C ALA A 156 -6.26 6.30 -36.06
N ALA A 157 -6.64 7.02 -37.12
CA ALA A 157 -7.98 7.56 -37.27
C ALA A 157 -8.95 6.41 -37.57
N ALA A 158 -9.68 5.94 -36.56
CA ALA A 158 -10.87 5.12 -36.74
C ALA A 158 -12.10 5.94 -36.34
N ALA A 159 -12.99 6.16 -37.30
CA ALA A 159 -14.27 6.81 -37.09
C ALA A 159 -15.13 5.98 -36.12
N ALA A 160 -15.85 6.72 -35.25
CA ALA A 160 -16.79 6.27 -34.20
C ALA A 160 -16.15 5.88 -32.85
N ALA A 161 -16.49 6.69 -31.83
CA ALA A 161 -16.03 6.68 -30.42
C ALA A 161 -14.56 7.10 -30.21
N ALA A 162 -14.36 8.40 -29.97
CA ALA A 162 -13.06 9.01 -29.70
C ALA A 162 -12.42 8.46 -28.41
N ALA A 163 -11.53 7.48 -28.55
CA ALA A 163 -10.55 7.10 -27.53
C ALA A 163 -9.18 7.63 -27.99
N VAL A 164 -8.69 8.68 -27.34
CA VAL A 164 -7.32 9.18 -27.55
C VAL A 164 -6.36 8.16 -26.93
N MET A 165 -5.61 7.44 -27.77
CA MET A 165 -4.59 6.49 -27.32
C MET A 165 -3.27 7.23 -27.10
N VAL A 166 -2.96 7.60 -25.86
CA VAL A 166 -1.68 8.22 -25.50
C VAL A 166 -0.66 7.11 -25.25
N VAL A 167 0.28 6.94 -26.19
CA VAL A 167 1.44 6.05 -26.01
C VAL A 167 2.54 6.83 -25.31
N VAL A 168 2.66 6.68 -23.99
CA VAL A 168 3.80 7.25 -23.24
C VAL A 168 4.96 6.26 -23.31
N VAL A 169 5.96 6.56 -24.16
CA VAL A 169 7.21 5.80 -24.19
C VAL A 169 8.09 6.28 -23.04
N ALA A 170 7.89 5.72 -21.85
CA ALA A 170 8.82 5.89 -20.73
C ALA A 170 10.15 5.20 -21.07
N GLY A 171 11.28 5.83 -20.74
CA GLY A 171 12.61 5.23 -20.98
C GLY A 171 12.79 3.84 -20.35
N PRO A 172 13.80 3.05 -20.78
CA PRO A 172 13.87 1.61 -20.54
C PRO A 172 13.78 1.21 -19.05
N ALA A 173 14.41 1.95 -18.13
CA ALA A 173 14.41 1.59 -16.70
C ALA A 173 13.11 1.93 -15.93
N ALA A 174 12.38 2.97 -16.35
CA ALA A 174 11.14 3.40 -15.68
C ALA A 174 9.93 2.60 -16.15
N ALA A 175 9.90 2.24 -17.44
CA ALA A 175 8.87 1.37 -18.02
C ALA A 175 8.83 -0.02 -17.35
N GLU A 176 9.99 -0.54 -16.93
CA GLU A 176 10.10 -1.86 -16.27
C GLU A 176 9.45 -1.92 -14.88
N ARG A 177 9.39 -0.81 -14.13
CA ARG A 177 8.80 -0.81 -12.77
C ARG A 177 7.28 -0.66 -12.78
N GLY A 178 6.70 0.00 -13.78
CA GLY A 178 5.24 0.20 -13.87
C GLY A 178 4.64 0.77 -12.57
N ALA A 179 3.55 0.18 -12.09
CA ALA A 179 2.87 0.59 -10.86
C ALA A 179 3.75 0.55 -9.59
N ARG A 180 4.84 -0.22 -9.58
CA ARG A 180 5.76 -0.32 -8.43
C ARG A 180 6.47 0.99 -8.09
N GLN A 181 6.53 1.94 -9.03
CA GLN A 181 7.02 3.29 -8.76
C GLN A 181 6.22 3.99 -7.63
N LEU A 182 4.93 3.64 -7.45
CA LEU A 182 4.14 4.12 -6.33
C LEU A 182 4.68 3.61 -4.98
N ALA A 183 5.17 2.37 -4.93
CA ALA A 183 5.83 1.82 -3.74
C ALA A 183 7.11 2.61 -3.41
N ASP A 184 7.90 2.96 -4.42
CA ASP A 184 9.13 3.76 -4.22
C ASP A 184 8.80 5.13 -3.63
N ALA A 185 7.75 5.81 -4.13
CA ALA A 185 7.31 7.10 -3.59
C ALA A 185 6.82 7.00 -2.13
N LEU A 186 6.07 5.95 -1.80
CA LEU A 186 5.60 5.66 -0.44
C LEU A 186 6.78 5.42 0.52
N LEU A 187 7.77 4.65 0.09
CA LEU A 187 8.95 4.36 0.89
C LEU A 187 9.75 5.63 1.20
N VAL A 188 9.98 6.48 0.19
CA VAL A 188 10.68 7.76 0.38
C VAL A 188 9.88 8.69 1.30
N ALA A 189 8.54 8.71 1.20
CA ALA A 189 7.69 9.48 2.13
C ALA A 189 7.83 9.04 3.60
N HIS A 190 8.18 7.77 3.83
CA HIS A 190 8.43 7.22 5.16
C HIS A 190 9.92 7.14 5.54
N GLY A 191 10.77 7.92 4.86
CA GLY A 191 12.17 8.10 5.22
C GLY A 191 13.12 7.03 4.68
N ALA A 192 12.68 6.17 3.77
CA ALA A 192 13.59 5.32 3.01
C ALA A 192 14.47 6.18 2.08
N ARG A 193 15.66 5.66 1.76
CA ARG A 193 16.57 6.33 0.83
C ARG A 193 15.94 6.44 -0.55
N ALA A 194 15.98 7.63 -1.14
CA ALA A 194 15.59 7.86 -2.52
C ALA A 194 16.61 7.21 -3.47
N GLU A 195 16.14 6.28 -4.31
CA GLU A 195 16.91 5.63 -5.37
C GLU A 195 16.30 5.98 -6.72
N GLY A 196 17.13 6.05 -7.78
CA GLY A 196 16.63 6.21 -9.16
C GLY A 196 15.79 7.46 -9.43
N GLY A 197 15.99 8.54 -8.67
CA GLY A 197 15.22 9.78 -8.83
C GLY A 197 13.81 9.75 -8.20
N ALA A 198 13.53 8.77 -7.34
CA ALA A 198 12.26 8.69 -6.62
C ALA A 198 12.05 9.90 -5.69
N VAL A 199 10.82 10.43 -5.70
CA VAL A 199 10.37 11.53 -4.84
C VAL A 199 9.38 11.00 -3.81
N ALA A 200 9.38 11.60 -2.62
CA ALA A 200 8.38 11.33 -1.59
C ALA A 200 6.96 11.53 -2.12
N LEU A 201 6.07 10.60 -1.77
CA LEU A 201 4.65 10.72 -2.09
C LEU A 201 4.03 11.99 -1.46
N PRO A 202 3.44 12.89 -2.25
CA PRO A 202 2.79 14.08 -1.72
C PRO A 202 1.53 13.73 -0.90
N HIS A 203 1.25 14.53 0.14
CA HIS A 203 0.01 14.42 0.90
C HIS A 203 -1.22 14.70 0.02
N GLY A 204 -2.31 13.93 0.19
CA GLY A 204 -3.54 14.09 -0.58
C GLY A 204 -3.54 13.38 -1.94
N PHE A 205 -2.38 12.94 -2.44
CA PHE A 205 -2.28 12.32 -3.75
C PHE A 205 -3.03 10.98 -3.82
N LEU A 206 -2.95 10.15 -2.77
CA LEU A 206 -3.63 8.85 -2.76
C LEU A 206 -5.14 8.99 -2.79
N GLU A 207 -5.68 9.99 -2.12
CA GLU A 207 -7.10 10.29 -2.07
C GLU A 207 -7.61 10.73 -3.44
N GLU A 208 -6.87 11.60 -4.14
CA GLU A 208 -7.21 12.02 -5.50
C GLU A 208 -7.00 10.90 -6.52
N LEU A 209 -5.95 10.10 -6.36
CA LEU A 209 -5.72 8.91 -7.19
C LEU A 209 -6.89 7.95 -7.06
N ALA A 210 -7.31 7.63 -5.84
CA ALA A 210 -8.40 6.69 -5.59
C ALA A 210 -9.76 7.21 -6.08
N ALA A 211 -9.95 8.53 -6.11
CA ALA A 211 -11.17 9.14 -6.63
C ALA A 211 -11.23 9.18 -8.17
N LYS A 212 -10.08 9.16 -8.86
CA LYS A 212 -9.99 9.35 -10.33
C LYS A 212 -9.53 8.11 -11.10
N CYS A 213 -8.89 7.15 -10.45
CA CYS A 213 -8.32 5.98 -11.09
C CYS A 213 -9.32 4.83 -11.10
N ASP A 214 -9.77 4.44 -12.28
CA ASP A 214 -10.50 3.19 -12.48
C ASP A 214 -9.54 1.99 -12.42
N GLY A 215 -10.03 0.84 -11.94
CA GLY A 215 -9.22 -0.40 -11.91
C GLY A 215 -8.09 -0.37 -10.88
N LEU A 216 -8.29 0.32 -9.77
CA LEU A 216 -7.32 0.50 -8.68
C LEU A 216 -6.67 -0.81 -8.19
N GLU A 217 -7.39 -1.93 -8.24
CA GLU A 217 -6.89 -3.27 -7.90
C GLU A 217 -5.67 -3.70 -8.74
N ALA A 218 -5.66 -3.39 -10.04
CA ALA A 218 -4.57 -3.74 -10.95
C ALA A 218 -3.30 -2.94 -10.61
N VAL A 219 -3.46 -1.67 -10.24
CA VAL A 219 -2.38 -0.79 -9.78
C VAL A 219 -1.84 -1.25 -8.43
N LEU A 220 -2.74 -1.54 -7.48
CA LEU A 220 -2.37 -1.82 -6.10
C LEU A 220 -1.78 -3.22 -5.89
N ARG A 221 -2.16 -4.22 -6.70
CA ARG A 221 -1.64 -5.59 -6.58
C ARG A 221 -0.10 -5.67 -6.60
N PRO A 222 0.62 -5.15 -7.62
CA PRO A 222 2.08 -5.19 -7.63
C PRO A 222 2.70 -4.32 -6.53
N VAL A 223 2.07 -3.19 -6.16
CA VAL A 223 2.53 -2.30 -5.08
C VAL A 223 2.47 -3.02 -3.72
N ALA A 224 1.32 -3.62 -3.39
CA ALA A 224 1.11 -4.34 -2.14
C ALA A 224 2.04 -5.55 -2.02
N SER A 225 2.22 -6.31 -3.10
CA SER A 225 3.13 -7.47 -3.12
C SER A 225 4.59 -7.05 -2.91
N GLU A 226 5.04 -5.96 -3.52
CA GLU A 226 6.40 -5.45 -3.32
C GLU A 226 6.63 -4.94 -1.89
N LEU A 227 5.71 -4.14 -1.36
CA LEU A 227 5.81 -3.66 0.02
C LEU A 227 5.83 -4.84 1.00
N ALA A 228 4.95 -5.83 0.81
CA ALA A 228 4.92 -7.04 1.63
C ALA A 228 6.23 -7.84 1.54
N ALA A 229 6.82 -7.96 0.34
CA ALA A 229 8.12 -8.62 0.15
C ALA A 229 9.25 -7.87 0.85
N ARG A 230 9.27 -6.53 0.79
CA ARG A 230 10.24 -5.70 1.50
C ARG A 230 10.12 -5.85 3.02
N VAL A 231 8.89 -5.82 3.58
CA VAL A 231 8.69 -6.08 5.01
C VAL A 231 9.18 -7.48 5.39
N GLN A 232 8.82 -8.49 4.61
CA GLN A 232 9.18 -9.89 4.87
C GLN A 232 10.68 -10.13 4.91
N ALA A 233 11.43 -9.45 4.04
CA ALA A 233 12.89 -9.57 3.94
C ALA A 233 13.62 -8.97 5.14
N CYS A 234 12.99 -8.07 5.90
CA CYS A 234 13.62 -7.37 7.01
C CYS A 234 13.47 -8.13 8.34
N SER A 235 14.53 -8.14 9.12
CA SER A 235 14.45 -8.43 10.56
C SER A 235 14.12 -7.14 11.33
N PRO A 236 13.84 -7.22 12.64
CA PRO A 236 13.74 -6.06 13.52
C PRO A 236 14.96 -5.12 13.50
N LEU A 237 16.12 -5.58 13.02
CA LEU A 237 17.32 -4.74 12.89
C LEU A 237 17.43 -4.03 11.54
N GLY A 238 16.58 -4.38 10.57
CA GLY A 238 16.59 -3.83 9.21
C GLY A 238 15.56 -2.71 9.02
N ASP A 239 15.44 -2.27 7.77
CA ASP A 239 14.58 -1.14 7.37
C ASP A 239 13.11 -1.55 7.18
N TYR A 240 12.54 -2.27 8.15
CA TYR A 240 11.14 -2.73 8.09
C TYR A 240 10.12 -1.59 8.25
N ALA A 241 10.52 -0.48 8.89
CA ALA A 241 9.59 0.56 9.33
C ALA A 241 8.93 1.30 8.16
N ALA A 242 9.71 1.71 7.15
CA ALA A 242 9.20 2.41 5.98
C ALA A 242 8.19 1.57 5.15
N PRO A 243 8.49 0.31 4.76
CA PRO A 243 7.53 -0.50 4.02
C PRO A 243 6.28 -0.85 4.84
N LEU A 244 6.40 -1.06 6.16
CA LEU A 244 5.23 -1.32 7.01
C LEU A 244 4.34 -0.07 7.15
N ALA A 245 4.95 1.10 7.34
CA ALA A 245 4.23 2.37 7.38
C ALA A 245 3.54 2.70 6.05
N ALA A 246 4.19 2.39 4.92
CA ALA A 246 3.61 2.54 3.58
C ALA A 246 2.34 1.69 3.40
N VAL A 247 2.35 0.43 3.83
CA VAL A 247 1.15 -0.43 3.82
C VAL A 247 0.05 0.17 4.69
N ARG A 248 0.39 0.68 5.88
CA ARG A 248 -0.56 1.37 6.75
C ARG A 248 -1.14 2.63 6.11
N GLN A 249 -0.33 3.42 5.41
CA GLN A 249 -0.79 4.62 4.71
C GLN A 249 -1.79 4.27 3.61
N LEU A 250 -1.51 3.26 2.79
CA LEU A 250 -2.43 2.79 1.75
C LEU A 250 -3.80 2.40 2.33
N VAL A 251 -3.79 1.60 3.39
CA VAL A 251 -5.00 1.12 4.07
C VAL A 251 -5.76 2.24 4.80
N SER A 252 -5.12 3.37 5.09
CA SER A 252 -5.78 4.52 5.73
C SER A 252 -6.71 5.28 4.78
N VAL A 253 -6.61 5.05 3.46
CA VAL A 253 -7.47 5.65 2.44
C VAL A 253 -8.57 4.64 2.09
N GLU A 254 -9.83 4.92 2.43
CA GLU A 254 -10.92 3.94 2.40
C GLU A 254 -11.12 3.25 1.03
N PRO A 255 -11.17 3.96 -0.13
CA PRO A 255 -11.31 3.27 -1.42
C PRO A 255 -10.11 2.39 -1.78
N ILE A 256 -8.89 2.78 -1.38
CA ILE A 256 -7.68 1.96 -1.54
C ILE A 256 -7.77 0.72 -0.65
N ALA A 257 -8.20 0.87 0.60
CA ALA A 257 -8.38 -0.24 1.52
C ALA A 257 -9.39 -1.26 0.98
N GLN A 258 -10.53 -0.79 0.43
CA GLN A 258 -11.53 -1.64 -0.21
C GLN A 258 -10.96 -2.41 -1.40
N ALA A 259 -10.21 -1.74 -2.28
CA ALA A 259 -9.54 -2.41 -3.40
C ALA A 259 -8.48 -3.43 -2.92
N LEU A 260 -7.72 -3.13 -1.87
CA LEU A 260 -6.69 -4.04 -1.33
C LEU A 260 -7.28 -5.31 -0.71
N VAL A 261 -8.40 -5.21 0.02
CA VAL A 261 -9.05 -6.38 0.62
C VAL A 261 -9.81 -7.23 -0.40
N ALA A 262 -10.18 -6.66 -1.55
CA ALA A 262 -10.79 -7.38 -2.66
C ALA A 262 -9.77 -8.23 -3.46
N LEU A 263 -8.46 -7.97 -3.31
CA LEU A 263 -7.43 -8.75 -4.00
C LEU A 263 -7.43 -10.22 -3.54
N PRO A 264 -7.25 -11.19 -4.46
CA PRO A 264 -7.07 -12.59 -4.09
C PRO A 264 -5.84 -12.83 -3.19
N THR A 265 -4.85 -11.94 -3.28
CA THR A 265 -3.67 -11.94 -2.42
C THR A 265 -3.91 -11.27 -1.06
N PHE A 266 -5.15 -10.97 -0.68
CA PHE A 266 -5.45 -10.55 0.68
C PHE A 266 -5.42 -11.77 1.62
N LEU A 267 -6.27 -12.75 1.33
CA LEU A 267 -6.36 -14.04 2.01
C LEU A 267 -6.31 -15.17 0.97
N PRO A 268 -5.20 -15.92 0.87
CA PRO A 268 -5.13 -17.07 -0.04
C PRO A 268 -6.05 -18.21 0.44
N ASP A 269 -6.36 -19.16 -0.44
CA ASP A 269 -7.10 -20.37 -0.06
C ASP A 269 -6.23 -21.30 0.81
N LEU A 270 -6.26 -21.07 2.12
CA LEU A 270 -5.46 -21.82 3.08
C LEU A 270 -5.88 -23.28 3.22
N LYS A 271 -7.07 -23.67 2.72
CA LYS A 271 -7.48 -25.08 2.66
C LYS A 271 -6.81 -25.82 1.52
N ALA A 272 -6.68 -25.16 0.36
CA ALA A 272 -5.99 -25.72 -0.81
C ALA A 272 -4.47 -25.77 -0.63
N TYR A 273 -3.90 -24.77 0.06
CA TYR A 273 -2.47 -24.68 0.31
C TYR A 273 -2.13 -25.13 1.74
N SER A 274 -1.78 -24.20 2.61
CA SER A 274 -1.57 -24.40 4.04
C SER A 274 -1.42 -23.04 4.72
N GLY A 275 -1.42 -23.00 6.05
CA GLY A 275 -1.17 -21.79 6.84
C GLY A 275 0.13 -21.06 6.50
N ARG A 276 1.14 -21.77 5.97
CA ARG A 276 2.39 -21.17 5.51
C ARG A 276 2.21 -20.21 4.34
N ALA A 277 1.25 -20.46 3.45
CA ALA A 277 0.97 -19.59 2.30
C ALA A 277 0.58 -18.17 2.72
N LEU A 278 -0.04 -18.01 3.90
CA LEU A 278 -0.37 -16.70 4.47
C LEU A 278 0.88 -15.82 4.66
N GLN A 279 2.04 -16.44 4.93
CA GLN A 279 3.27 -15.70 5.22
C GLN A 279 4.03 -15.29 3.95
N LEU A 280 3.69 -15.80 2.76
CA LEU A 280 4.43 -15.58 1.51
C LEU A 280 3.92 -14.35 0.75
N SER A 281 4.81 -13.43 0.38
CA SER A 281 4.49 -12.16 -0.31
C SER A 281 3.89 -12.32 -1.73
N GLY A 282 4.05 -13.49 -2.34
CA GLY A 282 3.38 -13.86 -3.59
C GLY A 282 1.93 -14.36 -3.40
N SER A 283 1.56 -14.78 -2.19
CA SER A 283 0.25 -15.39 -1.88
C SER A 283 -0.61 -14.52 -0.96
N SER A 284 0.00 -13.74 -0.07
CA SER A 284 -0.66 -12.76 0.77
C SER A 284 0.14 -11.46 0.83
N TRP A 285 -0.51 -10.29 0.82
CA TRP A 285 0.16 -9.01 1.09
C TRP A 285 0.11 -8.63 2.58
N LEU A 286 -0.93 -9.02 3.31
CA LEU A 286 -1.08 -8.66 4.73
C LEU A 286 -0.27 -9.58 5.64
N GLY A 287 -0.28 -10.90 5.41
CA GLY A 287 0.40 -11.85 6.29
C GLY A 287 1.92 -11.67 6.41
N PRO A 288 2.67 -11.36 5.33
CA PRO A 288 4.09 -11.06 5.43
C PRO A 288 4.41 -9.87 6.35
N CYS A 289 3.49 -8.90 6.50
CA CYS A 289 3.68 -7.77 7.40
C CYS A 289 3.87 -8.22 8.86
N PHE A 290 3.26 -9.32 9.26
CA PHE A 290 3.40 -9.90 10.60
C PHE A 290 4.70 -10.71 10.79
N SER A 291 5.52 -10.89 9.75
CA SER A 291 6.71 -11.76 9.81
C SER A 291 7.91 -11.15 10.53
N VAL A 292 7.96 -9.83 10.70
CA VAL A 292 9.10 -9.15 11.33
C VAL A 292 9.11 -9.47 12.81
N SER A 293 10.01 -10.34 13.24
CA SER A 293 10.07 -10.79 14.63
C SER A 293 11.50 -11.06 15.09
N VAL A 294 11.68 -11.04 16.41
CA VAL A 294 12.92 -11.49 17.05
C VAL A 294 13.05 -13.02 17.05
N LEU A 295 11.94 -13.72 16.83
CA LEU A 295 11.89 -15.17 16.72
C LEU A 295 12.33 -15.57 15.30
N PRO A 296 13.38 -16.40 15.15
CA PRO A 296 13.88 -16.78 13.83
C PRO A 296 12.87 -17.67 13.09
N ASP A 297 12.74 -17.45 11.79
CA ASP A 297 12.04 -18.35 10.88
C ASP A 297 13.08 -19.23 10.15
N GLN A 298 12.87 -20.55 10.15
CA GLN A 298 13.82 -21.50 9.56
C GLN A 298 13.79 -21.50 8.02
N LEU A 299 12.70 -21.01 7.42
CA LEU A 299 12.48 -21.07 5.97
C LEU A 299 12.61 -19.68 5.32
N ILE A 300 12.13 -18.63 5.99
CA ILE A 300 12.28 -17.25 5.52
C ILE A 300 13.45 -16.61 6.28
N LYS A 301 14.58 -16.42 5.59
CA LYS A 301 15.74 -15.76 6.18
C LYS A 301 15.62 -14.25 6.04
N GLN A 302 15.46 -13.59 7.17
CA GLN A 302 15.38 -12.12 7.26
C GLN A 302 16.77 -11.51 7.44
N GLN A 303 16.96 -10.29 6.95
CA GLN A 303 18.20 -9.55 7.06
C GLN A 303 18.00 -8.19 7.75
N PRO A 304 18.99 -7.72 8.53
CA PRO A 304 20.20 -8.43 8.93
C PRO A 304 19.90 -9.52 9.98
N SER A 305 20.75 -10.53 10.08
CA SER A 305 20.57 -11.66 11.02
C SER A 305 20.71 -11.23 12.47
N ILE A 306 19.63 -11.28 13.25
CA ILE A 306 19.66 -10.97 14.69
C ILE A 306 20.63 -11.89 15.43
N LEU A 307 20.67 -13.17 15.07
CA LEU A 307 21.55 -14.15 15.72
C LEU A 307 23.02 -13.74 15.56
N THR A 308 23.40 -13.32 14.35
CA THR A 308 24.77 -12.90 14.06
C THR A 308 25.09 -11.55 14.71
N GLU A 309 24.22 -10.56 14.52
CA GLU A 309 24.46 -9.18 14.96
C GLU A 309 24.36 -9.01 16.50
N CYS A 310 23.39 -9.67 17.13
CA CYS A 310 23.11 -9.49 18.56
C CYS A 310 23.65 -10.62 19.45
N PHE A 311 23.87 -11.82 18.90
CA PHE A 311 24.12 -13.02 19.73
C PHE A 311 25.30 -13.88 19.28
N ALA A 312 26.10 -13.46 18.29
CA ALA A 312 27.33 -14.17 17.94
C ALA A 312 28.37 -14.09 19.06
N ASN A 313 29.13 -15.20 19.22
CA ASN A 313 30.21 -15.38 20.20
C ASN A 313 29.80 -14.99 21.64
N PRO A 314 28.78 -15.64 22.22
CA PRO A 314 28.22 -15.25 23.51
C PRO A 314 29.25 -15.30 24.65
N GLU A 315 30.19 -16.25 24.61
CA GLU A 315 31.26 -16.41 25.60
C GLU A 315 32.23 -15.21 25.64
N GLN A 316 32.33 -14.47 24.53
CA GLN A 316 33.23 -13.30 24.40
C GLN A 316 32.50 -11.97 24.63
N ARG A 317 31.15 -11.98 24.71
CA ARG A 317 30.37 -10.75 24.88
C ARG A 317 30.26 -10.36 26.35
N ARG A 318 30.29 -9.06 26.60
CA ARG A 318 29.99 -8.51 27.93
C ARG A 318 28.50 -8.58 28.20
N GLN A 319 28.14 -8.91 29.44
CA GLN A 319 26.73 -8.98 29.86
C GLN A 319 25.96 -7.68 29.60
N SER A 320 26.61 -6.52 29.76
CA SER A 320 26.00 -5.21 29.49
C SER A 320 25.59 -5.04 28.04
N ASP A 321 26.36 -5.59 27.09
CA ASP A 321 26.06 -5.50 25.67
C ASP A 321 24.87 -6.38 25.29
N LEU A 322 24.76 -7.58 25.88
CA LEU A 322 23.61 -8.47 25.72
C LEU A 322 22.33 -7.82 26.23
N VAL A 323 22.37 -7.23 27.43
CA VAL A 323 21.21 -6.54 28.03
C VAL A 323 20.76 -5.37 27.15
N ARG A 324 21.70 -4.59 26.63
CA ARG A 324 21.40 -3.48 25.71
C ARG A 324 20.78 -3.96 24.39
N ALA A 325 21.32 -5.02 23.80
CA ALA A 325 20.76 -5.61 22.58
C ALA A 325 19.32 -6.10 22.82
N MET A 326 19.08 -6.83 23.91
CA MET A 326 17.74 -7.29 24.27
C MET A 326 16.78 -6.13 24.54
N ALA A 327 17.23 -5.06 25.21
CA ALA A 327 16.41 -3.88 25.45
C ALA A 327 16.03 -3.18 24.13
N SER A 328 16.97 -3.03 23.21
CA SER A 328 16.72 -2.48 21.88
C SER A 328 15.70 -3.33 21.11
N LEU A 329 15.91 -4.64 21.03
CA LEU A 329 15.00 -5.56 20.35
C LEU A 329 13.58 -5.52 20.93
N ARG A 330 13.42 -5.39 22.26
CA ARG A 330 12.09 -5.23 22.89
C ARG A 330 11.40 -3.94 22.50
N LEU A 331 12.12 -2.82 22.44
CA LEU A 331 11.57 -1.53 21.99
C LEU A 331 11.12 -1.63 20.53
N THR A 332 11.94 -2.22 19.68
CA THR A 332 11.63 -2.47 18.28
C THR A 332 10.41 -3.39 18.12
N SER A 333 10.32 -4.50 18.86
CA SER A 333 9.15 -5.37 18.84
C SER A 333 7.88 -4.63 19.28
N LYS A 334 7.96 -3.78 20.30
CA LYS A 334 6.83 -2.94 20.73
C LYS A 334 6.39 -1.98 19.61
N HIS A 335 7.33 -1.39 18.88
CA HIS A 335 7.05 -0.55 17.72
C HIS A 335 6.38 -1.35 16.60
N ILE A 336 6.93 -2.51 16.23
CA ILE A 336 6.34 -3.41 15.21
C ILE A 336 4.89 -3.76 15.54
N VAL A 337 4.63 -4.22 16.76
CA VAL A 337 3.27 -4.57 17.21
C VAL A 337 2.35 -3.35 17.18
N GLY A 338 2.84 -2.16 17.55
CA GLY A 338 2.09 -0.91 17.49
C GLY A 338 1.65 -0.55 16.06
N GLU A 339 2.56 -0.64 15.09
CA GLU A 339 2.25 -0.41 13.68
C GLU A 339 1.29 -1.47 13.12
N LEU A 340 1.49 -2.75 13.45
CA LEU A 340 0.58 -3.84 13.04
C LEU A 340 -0.82 -3.67 13.63
N HIS A 341 -0.92 -3.27 14.89
CA HIS A 341 -2.20 -2.98 15.52
C HIS A 341 -2.89 -1.78 14.86
N ALA A 342 -2.15 -0.72 14.54
CA ALA A 342 -2.70 0.43 13.81
C ALA A 342 -3.17 0.03 12.39
N LEU A 343 -2.42 -0.83 11.69
CA LEU A 343 -2.79 -1.38 10.39
C LEU A 343 -4.09 -2.20 10.47
N VAL A 344 -4.19 -3.15 11.40
CA VAL A 344 -5.42 -3.95 11.59
C VAL A 344 -6.59 -3.07 12.01
N LYS A 345 -6.37 -2.09 12.89
CA LYS A 345 -7.41 -1.15 13.30
C LYS A 345 -7.94 -0.32 12.14
N ALA A 346 -7.09 0.09 11.19
CA ALA A 346 -7.52 0.77 9.97
C ALA A 346 -8.41 -0.14 9.10
N LEU A 347 -8.07 -1.43 8.96
CA LEU A 347 -8.91 -2.43 8.27
C LEU A 347 -10.23 -2.75 8.98
N LEU A 348 -10.34 -2.49 10.28
CA LEU A 348 -11.59 -2.64 11.04
C LEU A 348 -12.53 -1.42 10.89
N GLY A 349 -12.16 -0.47 10.03
CA GLY A 349 -12.94 0.69 9.62
C GLY A 349 -14.21 0.33 8.84
N LYS A 350 -14.91 1.37 8.35
CA LYS A 350 -16.11 1.18 7.52
C LYS A 350 -15.70 0.59 6.16
N GLY A 351 -16.50 -0.31 5.61
CA GLY A 351 -16.28 -0.93 4.30
C GLY A 351 -15.30 -2.13 4.25
N THR A 352 -14.39 -2.27 5.22
CA THR A 352 -13.36 -3.35 5.20
C THR A 352 -13.41 -4.30 6.40
N ARG A 353 -14.22 -3.99 7.43
CA ARG A 353 -14.30 -4.77 8.67
C ARG A 353 -14.57 -6.26 8.47
N GLU A 354 -15.55 -6.63 7.65
CA GLU A 354 -15.87 -8.04 7.44
C GLU A 354 -14.74 -8.79 6.74
N ALA A 355 -14.04 -8.14 5.79
CA ALA A 355 -12.86 -8.72 5.17
C ALA A 355 -11.74 -8.91 6.20
N ALA A 356 -11.51 -7.93 7.07
CA ALA A 356 -10.53 -8.03 8.15
C ALA A 356 -10.83 -9.17 9.13
N LEU A 357 -12.09 -9.31 9.57
CA LEU A 357 -12.53 -10.40 10.45
C LEU A 357 -12.43 -11.77 9.75
N THR A 358 -12.74 -11.83 8.46
CA THR A 358 -12.54 -13.02 7.63
C THR A 358 -11.07 -13.39 7.51
N TRP A 359 -10.18 -12.41 7.34
CA TRP A 359 -8.74 -12.63 7.30
C TRP A 359 -8.21 -13.14 8.65
N LEU A 360 -8.62 -12.54 9.76
CA LEU A 360 -8.23 -12.99 11.10
C LEU A 360 -8.71 -14.43 11.37
N ALA A 361 -9.96 -14.75 11.05
CA ALA A 361 -10.49 -16.10 11.19
C ALA A 361 -9.75 -17.09 10.28
N GLY A 362 -9.57 -16.75 9.01
CA GLY A 362 -8.86 -17.57 8.03
C GLY A 362 -7.42 -17.83 8.45
N ALA A 363 -6.72 -16.82 8.97
CA ALA A 363 -5.37 -16.96 9.49
C ALA A 363 -5.28 -17.98 10.64
N LEU A 364 -6.29 -18.05 11.50
CA LEU A 364 -6.36 -19.00 12.61
C LEU A 364 -6.72 -20.41 12.14
N GLU A 365 -7.79 -20.55 11.36
CA GLU A 365 -8.26 -21.84 10.83
C GLU A 365 -7.21 -22.49 9.93
N GLY A 366 -6.61 -21.72 9.02
CA GLY A 366 -5.57 -22.21 8.11
C GLY A 366 -4.27 -22.62 8.81
N ASN A 367 -4.10 -22.27 10.08
CA ASN A 367 -2.91 -22.58 10.88
C ASN A 367 -3.19 -23.55 12.04
N ALA A 368 -4.27 -24.35 11.96
CA ALA A 368 -4.54 -25.42 12.92
C ALA A 368 -3.37 -26.41 13.11
N GLU A 369 -2.51 -26.58 12.09
CA GLU A 369 -1.26 -27.35 12.16
C GLU A 369 -0.38 -26.96 13.36
N ARG A 370 -0.38 -25.69 13.76
CA ARG A 370 0.39 -25.19 14.91
C ARG A 370 -0.06 -25.82 16.24
N GLY A 371 -1.29 -26.33 16.31
CA GLY A 371 -1.86 -26.99 17.48
C GLY A 371 -1.38 -28.45 17.67
N LYS A 372 -0.69 -29.04 16.69
CA LYS A 372 -0.17 -30.42 16.82
C LYS A 372 1.03 -30.47 17.77
N MET A 373 1.30 -31.65 18.33
CA MET A 373 2.48 -31.88 19.19
C MET A 373 3.79 -31.65 18.44
N ARG A 374 3.82 -31.95 17.14
CA ARG A 374 4.95 -31.69 16.23
C ARG A 374 4.45 -31.04 14.95
N PRO A 375 4.28 -29.71 14.94
CA PRO A 375 3.78 -28.99 13.77
C PRO A 375 4.75 -29.08 12.60
N ASN A 376 4.24 -29.30 11.40
CA ASN A 376 5.06 -29.21 10.20
C ASN A 376 5.38 -27.74 9.88
N ILE A 377 6.67 -27.38 9.96
CA ILE A 377 7.17 -26.02 9.68
C ILE A 377 6.87 -25.53 8.26
N GLN A 378 6.66 -26.45 7.30
CA GLN A 378 6.32 -26.13 5.91
C GLN A 378 4.83 -25.85 5.71
N ALA A 379 3.98 -26.30 6.65
CA ALA A 379 2.53 -26.14 6.56
C ALA A 379 1.99 -25.07 7.53
N ALA A 380 2.75 -24.74 8.58
CA ALA A 380 2.40 -23.72 9.55
C ALA A 380 3.11 -22.38 9.27
N ALA A 381 2.43 -21.27 9.52
CA ALA A 381 3.07 -19.96 9.64
C ALA A 381 4.05 -19.94 10.83
N SER A 382 5.00 -19.02 10.78
CA SER A 382 6.07 -18.90 11.77
C SER A 382 5.60 -18.51 13.17
N ASP A 383 6.45 -18.79 14.15
CA ASP A 383 6.23 -18.36 15.53
C ASP A 383 6.28 -16.83 15.66
N GLY A 384 7.12 -16.17 14.86
CA GLY A 384 7.18 -14.71 14.78
C GLY A 384 5.84 -14.08 14.36
N LEU A 385 5.22 -14.64 13.31
CA LEU A 385 3.91 -14.20 12.84
C LEU A 385 2.83 -14.35 13.92
N PHE A 386 2.75 -15.51 14.57
CA PHE A 386 1.73 -15.78 15.59
C PHE A 386 1.99 -15.04 16.90
N SER A 387 3.24 -14.76 17.23
CA SER A 387 3.59 -13.91 18.38
C SER A 387 3.09 -12.47 18.16
N ASN A 388 3.38 -11.90 16.99
CA ASN A 388 2.88 -10.57 16.61
C ASN A 388 1.35 -10.52 16.53
N LEU A 389 0.72 -11.51 15.89
CA LEU A 389 -0.74 -11.61 15.80
C LEU A 389 -1.37 -11.70 17.19
N GLY A 390 -0.81 -12.50 18.10
CA GLY A 390 -1.27 -12.61 19.48
C GLY A 390 -1.23 -11.27 20.21
N CYS A 391 -0.16 -10.51 20.06
CA CYS A 391 -0.04 -9.19 20.67
C CYS A 391 -1.04 -8.19 20.10
N VAL A 392 -1.27 -8.21 18.78
CA VAL A 392 -2.29 -7.37 18.13
C VAL A 392 -3.70 -7.72 18.63
N MET A 393 -4.04 -9.01 18.70
CA MET A 393 -5.34 -9.46 19.20
C MET A 393 -5.57 -9.06 20.67
N LEU A 394 -4.53 -9.16 21.51
CA LEU A 394 -4.59 -8.68 22.89
C LEU A 394 -4.81 -7.16 22.97
N GLN A 395 -4.15 -6.37 22.12
CA GLN A 395 -4.35 -4.93 22.05
C GLN A 395 -5.76 -4.54 21.58
N LEU A 396 -6.33 -5.28 20.62
CA LEU A 396 -7.73 -5.11 20.20
C LEU A 396 -8.71 -5.41 21.34
N CYS A 397 -8.38 -6.39 22.19
CA CYS A 397 -9.22 -6.77 23.33
C CYS A 397 -9.07 -5.86 24.55
N ALA A 398 -7.92 -5.22 24.73
CA ALA A 398 -7.61 -4.40 25.90
C ALA A 398 -8.70 -3.38 26.30
N PRO A 399 -9.38 -2.67 25.38
CA PRO A 399 -10.42 -1.69 25.74
C PRO A 399 -11.67 -2.29 26.39
N PHE A 400 -11.89 -3.60 26.30
CA PHE A 400 -13.10 -4.26 26.80
C PHE A 400 -12.85 -5.47 27.71
N LEU A 401 -11.59 -5.78 28.03
CA LEU A 401 -11.22 -6.91 28.90
C LEU A 401 -11.28 -6.59 30.40
N ASP A 402 -11.66 -5.38 30.80
CA ASP A 402 -11.82 -5.04 32.21
C ASP A 402 -12.95 -5.88 32.83
N PRO A 403 -12.65 -6.80 33.78
CA PRO A 403 -13.66 -7.65 34.40
C PRO A 403 -14.69 -6.85 35.22
N ALA A 404 -14.33 -5.65 35.67
CA ALA A 404 -15.23 -4.76 36.40
C ALA A 404 -16.19 -4.02 35.45
N ALA A 405 -15.92 -3.98 34.15
CA ALA A 405 -16.76 -3.31 33.19
C ALA A 405 -17.96 -4.18 32.78
N PRO A 406 -19.20 -3.64 32.83
CA PRO A 406 -20.39 -4.39 32.42
C PRO A 406 -20.45 -4.65 30.90
N LEU A 407 -19.55 -4.02 30.14
CA LEU A 407 -19.52 -4.07 28.67
C LEU A 407 -19.09 -5.45 28.15
N PHE A 408 -18.14 -6.10 28.84
CA PHE A 408 -17.64 -7.42 28.47
C PHE A 408 -18.77 -8.45 28.48
N TRP A 409 -19.43 -8.59 29.63
CA TRP A 409 -20.48 -9.58 29.87
C TRP A 409 -21.73 -9.38 29.01
N LYS A 410 -21.96 -8.16 28.51
CA LYS A 410 -23.08 -7.85 27.60
C LYS A 410 -22.77 -8.13 26.14
N ARG A 411 -21.50 -8.22 25.75
CA ARG A 411 -21.08 -8.27 24.34
C ARG A 411 -20.37 -9.55 23.93
N VAL A 412 -19.82 -10.31 24.89
CA VAL A 412 -19.27 -11.63 24.62
C VAL A 412 -20.38 -12.66 24.76
N ASP A 413 -20.68 -13.33 23.66
CA ASP A 413 -21.75 -14.32 23.56
C ASP A 413 -21.15 -15.72 23.43
N VAL A 414 -21.43 -16.57 24.42
CA VAL A 414 -20.92 -17.95 24.48
C VAL A 414 -21.39 -18.83 23.33
N ARG A 415 -22.49 -18.47 22.66
CA ARG A 415 -22.99 -19.19 21.47
C ARG A 415 -21.99 -19.16 20.31
N TYR A 416 -21.04 -18.22 20.33
CA TYR A 416 -19.98 -18.14 19.32
C TYR A 416 -19.17 -19.44 19.20
N ILE A 417 -19.02 -20.21 20.29
CA ILE A 417 -18.28 -21.48 20.28
C ILE A 417 -18.84 -22.48 19.26
N HIS A 418 -20.14 -22.45 18.97
CA HIS A 418 -20.79 -23.40 18.05
C HIS A 418 -21.51 -22.74 16.86
N GLN A 419 -21.70 -21.43 16.88
CA GLN A 419 -22.37 -20.67 15.81
C GLN A 419 -21.46 -19.61 15.16
N GLY A 420 -20.26 -19.38 15.71
CA GLY A 420 -19.30 -18.40 15.21
C GLY A 420 -18.58 -18.85 13.94
N ARG A 421 -17.69 -17.97 13.43
CA ARG A 421 -16.90 -18.24 12.22
C ARG A 421 -15.65 -19.10 12.45
N LEU A 422 -15.23 -19.25 13.69
CA LEU A 422 -14.15 -20.17 14.07
C LEU A 422 -14.70 -21.55 14.40
N SER A 423 -13.95 -22.58 14.06
CA SER A 423 -14.25 -23.97 14.42
C SER A 423 -13.51 -24.38 15.68
N PHE A 424 -14.26 -24.90 16.64
CA PHE A 424 -13.74 -25.49 17.88
C PHE A 424 -14.06 -26.99 17.96
N ALA A 425 -14.49 -27.61 16.86
CA ALA A 425 -14.98 -28.99 16.84
C ALA A 425 -13.90 -30.00 17.29
N GLU A 426 -12.67 -29.85 16.80
CA GLU A 426 -11.54 -30.74 17.12
C GLU A 426 -10.87 -30.41 18.47
N ASP A 427 -11.29 -29.33 19.15
CA ASP A 427 -10.68 -28.93 20.41
C ASP A 427 -11.22 -29.79 21.57
N THR A 428 -10.31 -30.29 22.43
CA THR A 428 -10.68 -31.01 23.64
C THR A 428 -11.51 -30.12 24.58
N LYS A 429 -12.70 -30.59 24.96
CA LYS A 429 -13.61 -29.84 25.83
C LYS A 429 -13.24 -30.02 27.30
N LEU A 430 -13.63 -29.05 28.14
CA LEU A 430 -13.30 -29.04 29.56
C LEU A 430 -13.94 -30.19 30.36
N ALA A 431 -15.21 -30.49 30.09
CA ALA A 431 -16.00 -31.46 30.85
C ALA A 431 -17.09 -32.11 29.98
N ALA A 432 -16.73 -32.45 28.74
CA ALA A 432 -17.61 -33.15 27.82
C ALA A 432 -16.79 -34.05 26.88
N SER A 433 -17.31 -35.23 26.59
CA SER A 433 -16.81 -36.09 25.52
C SER A 433 -17.26 -35.57 24.14
N ALA A 434 -16.57 -36.03 23.08
CA ALA A 434 -16.93 -35.70 21.71
C ALA A 434 -18.36 -36.17 21.35
N ASP A 435 -18.79 -37.31 21.90
CA ASP A 435 -20.13 -37.84 21.67
C ASP A 435 -21.21 -37.00 22.36
N GLU A 436 -20.98 -36.56 23.60
CA GLU A 436 -21.88 -35.66 24.33
C GLU A 436 -22.01 -34.30 23.62
N GLU A 437 -20.90 -33.74 23.12
CA GLU A 437 -20.91 -32.51 22.33
C GLU A 437 -21.75 -32.68 21.06
N LYS A 438 -21.51 -33.76 20.30
CA LYS A 438 -22.23 -34.02 19.05
C LYS A 438 -23.74 -34.15 19.27
N GLN A 439 -24.15 -34.87 20.32
CA GLN A 439 -25.56 -35.00 20.70
C GLN A 439 -26.17 -33.65 21.11
N TRP A 440 -25.42 -32.84 21.85
CA TRP A 440 -25.87 -31.50 22.25
C TRP A 440 -26.03 -30.57 21.04
N LEU A 441 -25.06 -30.55 20.12
CA LEU A 441 -25.10 -29.76 18.89
C LEU A 441 -26.29 -30.12 18.01
N GLN A 442 -26.58 -31.42 17.85
CA GLN A 442 -27.73 -31.88 17.08
C GLN A 442 -29.05 -31.35 17.67
N LYS A 443 -29.22 -31.42 18.99
CA LYS A 443 -30.41 -30.86 19.66
C LYS A 443 -30.53 -29.35 19.46
N GLN A 444 -29.42 -28.61 19.47
CA GLN A 444 -29.42 -27.17 19.22
C GLN A 444 -29.83 -26.85 17.77
N GLN A 445 -29.32 -27.61 16.80
CA GLN A 445 -29.69 -27.44 15.39
C GLN A 445 -31.17 -27.71 15.16
N GLU A 446 -31.69 -28.81 15.70
CA GLU A 446 -33.13 -29.16 15.62
C GLU A 446 -34.01 -28.07 16.23
N GLN A 447 -33.63 -27.50 17.38
CA GLN A 447 -34.35 -26.39 18.01
C GLN A 447 -34.31 -25.12 17.15
N GLN A 448 -33.15 -24.83 16.55
CA GLN A 448 -32.94 -23.64 15.72
C GLN A 448 -33.77 -23.72 14.43
N GLU A 449 -33.84 -24.91 13.81
CA GLU A 449 -34.66 -25.21 12.63
C GLU A 449 -36.15 -25.13 12.95
N GLN A 450 -36.59 -25.75 14.06
CA GLN A 450 -37.99 -25.68 14.51
C GLN A 450 -38.43 -24.23 14.77
N GLN A 451 -37.55 -23.42 15.35
CA GLN A 451 -37.82 -22.01 15.66
C GLN A 451 -37.56 -21.05 14.47
N HIS A 452 -37.17 -21.56 13.29
CA HIS A 452 -36.79 -20.76 12.12
C HIS A 452 -35.80 -19.63 12.47
N GLN A 453 -34.90 -19.88 13.41
CA GLN A 453 -33.96 -18.88 13.90
C GLN A 453 -32.79 -18.75 12.93
N GLN A 454 -32.57 -17.52 12.44
CA GLN A 454 -31.36 -17.19 11.70
C GLN A 454 -30.14 -17.34 12.61
N ARG A 455 -28.96 -17.61 12.01
CA ARG A 455 -27.71 -17.58 12.77
C ARG A 455 -27.52 -16.19 13.38
N PRO A 456 -27.12 -16.10 14.66
CA PRO A 456 -26.87 -14.81 15.27
C PRO A 456 -25.69 -14.12 14.60
N GLU A 457 -25.82 -12.81 14.41
CA GLU A 457 -24.69 -11.95 14.11
C GLU A 457 -23.94 -11.65 15.41
N PHE A 458 -22.64 -11.91 15.42
CA PHE A 458 -21.83 -11.70 16.62
C PHE A 458 -21.18 -10.32 16.60
N HIS A 459 -21.25 -9.65 17.75
CA HIS A 459 -20.60 -8.37 17.92
C HIS A 459 -19.06 -8.51 17.79
N PHE A 460 -18.39 -7.50 17.22
CA PHE A 460 -16.92 -7.46 17.08
C PHE A 460 -16.15 -7.85 18.35
N VAL A 461 -16.59 -7.36 19.52
CA VAL A 461 -16.02 -7.71 20.84
C VAL A 461 -16.05 -9.22 21.09
N CYS A 462 -17.14 -9.91 20.74
CA CYS A 462 -17.25 -11.35 20.86
C CYS A 462 -16.26 -12.05 19.92
N GLU A 463 -16.26 -11.68 18.64
CA GLU A 463 -15.36 -12.26 17.66
C GLU A 463 -13.89 -12.07 18.05
N SER A 464 -13.51 -10.85 18.39
CA SER A 464 -12.15 -10.49 18.77
C SER A 464 -11.69 -11.25 20.02
N PHE A 465 -12.57 -11.43 21.01
CA PHE A 465 -12.28 -12.21 22.21
C PHE A 465 -11.96 -13.68 21.89
N PHE A 466 -12.83 -14.37 21.14
CA PHE A 466 -12.61 -15.78 20.80
C PHE A 466 -11.44 -15.98 19.82
N MET A 467 -11.25 -15.06 18.88
CA MET A 467 -10.06 -15.04 18.01
C MET A 467 -8.78 -14.85 18.84
N ALA A 468 -8.78 -13.97 19.85
CA ALA A 468 -7.63 -13.78 20.73
C ALA A 468 -7.29 -15.06 21.49
N LEU A 469 -8.29 -15.76 22.05
CA LEU A 469 -8.10 -17.05 22.71
C LEU A 469 -7.45 -18.09 21.79
N LYS A 470 -7.99 -18.27 20.57
CA LYS A 470 -7.44 -19.22 19.59
C LYS A 470 -6.03 -18.81 19.15
N THR A 471 -5.76 -17.50 19.00
CA THR A 471 -4.44 -16.99 18.66
C THR A 471 -3.42 -17.30 19.75
N LEU A 472 -3.77 -17.13 21.03
CA LEU A 472 -2.90 -17.47 22.16
C LEU A 472 -2.60 -18.98 22.19
N HIS A 473 -3.60 -19.81 21.94
CA HIS A 473 -3.44 -21.26 21.86
C HIS A 473 -2.49 -21.68 20.72
N LEU A 474 -2.62 -21.09 19.53
CA LEU A 474 -1.76 -21.42 18.38
C LEU A 474 -0.40 -20.70 18.41
N GLY A 475 -0.28 -19.63 19.18
CA GLY A 475 0.90 -18.78 19.28
C GLY A 475 1.69 -19.03 20.56
N LEU A 476 1.44 -18.19 21.58
CA LEU A 476 2.24 -18.13 22.81
C LEU A 476 2.35 -19.47 23.54
N VAL A 477 1.24 -20.21 23.67
CA VAL A 477 1.25 -21.51 24.37
C VAL A 477 2.17 -22.49 23.66
N ARG A 478 2.04 -22.61 22.34
CA ARG A 478 2.87 -23.53 21.53
C ARG A 478 4.32 -23.11 21.42
N LEU A 479 4.62 -21.82 21.58
CA LEU A 479 5.99 -21.32 21.61
C LEU A 479 6.74 -21.75 22.88
N ILE A 480 6.05 -21.82 24.02
CA ILE A 480 6.64 -22.22 25.30
C ILE A 480 6.86 -23.74 25.38
N ASP A 481 5.98 -24.52 24.73
CA ASP A 481 6.05 -25.98 24.72
C ASP A 481 7.18 -26.55 23.81
N ARG A 482 7.80 -25.71 22.98
CA ARG A 482 8.88 -26.09 22.04
C ARG A 482 10.25 -25.74 22.61
#